data_AF-A0A2U1LFL5-F1
#
_entry.id   AF-A0A2U1LFL5-F1
#
_cell.length_a   1.000
_cell.length_b   1.000
_cell.length_c   1.000
_cell.angle_alpha   90.00
_cell.angle_beta   90.00
_cell.angle_gamma   90.00
#
_symmetry.space_group_name_H-M   'P 1'
#
loop_
_entity.id
_entity.type
_entity.pdbx_description
1 polymer ?
#
loop_
_entity_poly.entity_id
_entity_poly.type
_entity_poly.pdbx_seq_one_letter_code
_entity_poly.pdbx_strand_id
1 'polypeptide(L)'
;MDSREGRDTSSRNMRDDKDSVYNSKERVELVEKAKHAEQAKRYDDMLVAMHEVAKQKFELNEEERNLWILAFTNLTQEKGQEIRNLNEKKKKSKKPLVPEVENVKNWTKPSLEDRIKSIKESVNTLCINMITIIEKYLLPTSLTPDSKALYYLMKAICYQYMAESSRSAIEAQKLNEKAIEAYEKGSMVAHDELPATNLLRLDIAFYFSVLCSAMSRHERACSIANEAIKEVLDDIRKHSDE
;
A
#
# COMPACT_ATOMS: atom_id res chain seq x y z
N MET A 1 -12.43 -54.04 -19.11
CA MET A 1 -13.07 -53.05 -18.24
C MET A 1 -12.02 -52.00 -17.94
N ASP A 2 -11.99 -50.99 -18.81
CA ASP A 2 -11.04 -49.90 -18.79
C ASP A 2 -11.65 -48.73 -18.00
N SER A 3 -10.96 -48.24 -16.98
CA SER A 3 -11.46 -47.19 -16.08
C SER A 3 -10.29 -46.46 -15.45
N ARG A 4 -9.49 -45.79 -16.28
CA ARG A 4 -8.46 -44.82 -15.84
C ARG A 4 -8.40 -43.60 -16.77
N GLU A 5 -9.51 -42.88 -16.94
CA GLU A 5 -9.51 -41.64 -17.76
C GLU A 5 -10.19 -40.42 -17.11
N GLY A 6 -10.45 -40.44 -15.80
CA GLY A 6 -11.25 -39.40 -15.14
C GLY A 6 -10.51 -38.32 -14.34
N ARG A 7 -9.17 -38.25 -14.34
CA ARG A 7 -8.44 -37.47 -13.30
C ARG A 7 -7.50 -36.34 -13.74
N ASP A 8 -7.44 -35.97 -15.02
CA ASP A 8 -6.46 -34.96 -15.48
C ASP A 8 -7.05 -33.85 -16.39
N THR A 9 -8.33 -33.90 -16.73
CA THR A 9 -8.98 -32.90 -17.61
C THR A 9 -9.35 -31.60 -16.87
N SER A 10 -9.78 -31.68 -15.60
CA SER A 10 -10.19 -30.50 -14.81
C SER A 10 -9.02 -29.58 -14.45
N SER A 11 -7.83 -30.14 -14.21
CA SER A 11 -6.63 -29.36 -13.85
C SER A 11 -5.98 -28.71 -15.07
N ARG A 12 -6.08 -29.35 -16.24
CA ARG A 12 -5.68 -28.76 -17.54
C ARG A 12 -6.59 -27.62 -17.94
N ASN A 13 -7.91 -27.82 -17.91
CA ASN A 13 -8.88 -26.78 -18.25
C ASN A 13 -8.75 -25.52 -17.36
N MET A 14 -8.49 -25.67 -16.05
CA MET A 14 -8.25 -24.51 -15.17
C MET A 14 -6.94 -23.77 -15.45
N ARG A 15 -5.90 -24.45 -15.97
CA ARG A 15 -4.65 -23.80 -16.39
C ARG A 15 -4.85 -23.07 -17.72
N ASP A 16 -5.51 -23.70 -18.67
CA ASP A 16 -5.82 -23.11 -19.98
C ASP A 16 -6.74 -21.87 -19.83
N ASP A 17 -7.71 -21.90 -18.91
CA ASP A 17 -8.58 -20.75 -18.59
C ASP A 17 -7.81 -19.62 -17.88
N LYS A 18 -6.86 -19.93 -16.98
CA LYS A 18 -6.02 -18.91 -16.33
C LYS A 18 -5.10 -18.23 -17.35
N ASP A 19 -4.42 -19.01 -18.18
CA ASP A 19 -3.52 -18.48 -19.20
C ASP A 19 -4.28 -17.67 -20.25
N SER A 20 -5.50 -18.07 -20.63
CA SER A 20 -6.38 -17.31 -21.52
C SER A 20 -6.72 -15.91 -20.99
N VAL A 21 -6.95 -15.79 -19.67
CA VAL A 21 -7.33 -14.52 -19.04
C VAL A 21 -6.15 -13.56 -18.91
N TYR A 22 -4.99 -14.04 -18.44
CA TYR A 22 -3.78 -13.22 -18.35
C TYR A 22 -3.30 -12.77 -19.73
N ASN A 23 -3.58 -13.57 -20.77
CA ASN A 23 -3.27 -13.25 -22.17
C ASN A 23 -4.43 -12.57 -22.92
N SER A 24 -5.50 -12.16 -22.22
CA SER A 24 -6.57 -11.42 -22.88
C SER A 24 -6.01 -10.12 -23.43
N LYS A 25 -6.32 -9.83 -24.70
CA LYS A 25 -5.78 -8.68 -25.43
C LYS A 25 -5.95 -7.37 -24.65
N GLU A 26 -7.12 -7.18 -24.05
CA GLU A 26 -7.43 -5.99 -23.24
C GLU A 26 -6.54 -5.88 -21.99
N ARG A 27 -6.33 -6.98 -21.25
CA ARG A 27 -5.48 -6.96 -20.05
C ARG A 27 -4.03 -6.67 -20.41
N VAL A 28 -3.51 -7.33 -21.44
CA VAL A 28 -2.15 -7.11 -21.94
C VAL A 28 -1.95 -5.65 -22.37
N GLU A 29 -2.90 -5.08 -23.10
CA GLU A 29 -2.86 -3.66 -23.50
C GLU A 29 -2.85 -2.70 -22.31
N LEU A 30 -3.61 -2.99 -21.25
CA LEU A 30 -3.62 -2.18 -20.01
C LEU A 30 -2.29 -2.28 -19.26
N VAL A 31 -1.71 -3.48 -19.13
CA VAL A 31 -0.42 -3.70 -18.49
C VAL A 31 0.70 -3.01 -19.28
N GLU A 32 0.70 -3.13 -20.60
CA GLU A 32 1.65 -2.42 -21.45
C GLU A 32 1.48 -0.90 -21.32
N LYS A 33 0.25 -0.38 -21.28
CA LYS A 33 0.01 1.04 -21.01
C LYS A 33 0.60 1.48 -19.66
N ALA A 34 0.48 0.66 -18.63
CA ALA A 34 1.08 0.94 -17.32
C ALA A 34 2.61 1.00 -17.39
N LYS A 35 3.26 0.06 -18.10
CA LYS A 35 4.71 0.05 -18.32
C LYS A 35 5.21 1.28 -19.09
N HIS A 36 4.50 1.68 -20.14
CA HIS A 36 4.83 2.92 -20.86
C HIS A 36 4.65 4.17 -19.98
N ALA A 37 3.62 4.19 -19.14
CA ALA A 37 3.40 5.27 -18.18
C ALA A 37 4.50 5.32 -17.10
N GLU A 38 4.98 4.17 -16.63
CA GLU A 38 6.13 4.06 -15.72
C GLU A 38 7.39 4.67 -16.35
N GLN A 39 7.72 4.30 -17.58
CA GLN A 39 8.88 4.84 -18.32
C GLN A 39 8.78 6.37 -18.49
N ALA A 40 7.57 6.88 -18.66
CA ALA A 40 7.29 8.31 -18.75
C ALA A 40 7.14 9.00 -17.38
N LYS A 41 7.28 8.27 -16.26
CA LYS A 41 7.04 8.73 -14.89
C LYS A 41 5.66 9.36 -14.68
N ARG A 42 4.66 8.89 -15.43
CA ARG A 42 3.25 9.29 -15.32
C ARG A 42 2.52 8.31 -14.40
N TYR A 43 2.83 8.36 -13.11
CA TYR A 43 2.32 7.37 -12.15
C TYR A 43 0.79 7.44 -11.95
N ASP A 44 0.15 8.59 -12.19
CA ASP A 44 -1.32 8.70 -12.20
C ASP A 44 -1.93 7.83 -13.31
N ASP A 45 -1.42 7.93 -14.54
CA ASP A 45 -1.87 7.12 -15.68
C ASP A 45 -1.60 5.63 -15.45
N MET A 46 -0.42 5.32 -14.88
CA MET A 46 -0.02 3.97 -14.52
C MET A 46 -1.01 3.36 -13.52
N LEU A 47 -1.35 4.10 -12.45
CA LEU A 47 -2.27 3.63 -11.43
C LEU A 47 -3.68 3.44 -11.98
N VAL A 48 -4.15 4.33 -12.86
CA VAL A 48 -5.45 4.19 -13.55
C VAL A 48 -5.48 2.91 -14.39
N ALA A 49 -4.45 2.65 -15.20
CA ALA A 49 -4.39 1.43 -16.01
C ALA A 49 -4.40 0.17 -15.12
N MET A 50 -3.61 0.16 -14.05
CA MET A 50 -3.55 -0.98 -13.13
C MET A 50 -4.85 -1.19 -12.33
N HIS A 51 -5.61 -0.12 -12.04
CA HIS A 51 -6.94 -0.25 -11.46
C HIS A 51 -7.93 -0.92 -12.42
N GLU A 52 -7.84 -0.66 -13.73
CA GLU A 52 -8.67 -1.37 -14.70
C GLU A 52 -8.29 -2.86 -14.79
N VAL A 53 -6.99 -3.18 -14.74
CA VAL A 53 -6.52 -4.57 -14.64
C VAL A 53 -7.09 -5.27 -13.40
N ALA A 54 -7.06 -4.60 -12.24
CA ALA A 54 -7.63 -5.14 -10.99
C ALA A 54 -9.15 -5.37 -11.07
N LYS A 55 -9.88 -4.49 -11.77
CA LYS A 55 -11.35 -4.58 -11.91
C LYS A 55 -11.83 -5.75 -12.77
N GLN A 56 -10.95 -6.39 -13.54
CA GLN A 56 -11.29 -7.57 -14.35
C GLN A 56 -11.60 -8.81 -13.48
N LYS A 57 -11.52 -8.72 -12.15
CA LYS A 57 -11.87 -9.78 -11.17
C LYS A 57 -11.04 -11.06 -11.30
N PHE A 58 -9.79 -10.91 -11.70
CA PHE A 58 -8.77 -11.95 -11.62
C PHE A 58 -7.63 -11.50 -10.71
N GLU A 59 -6.93 -12.46 -10.12
CA GLU A 59 -5.75 -12.17 -9.30
C GLU A 59 -4.72 -11.38 -10.13
N LEU A 60 -4.02 -10.45 -9.49
CA LEU A 60 -2.86 -9.83 -10.12
C LEU A 60 -1.69 -10.79 -10.03
N ASN A 61 -1.02 -11.04 -11.16
CA ASN A 61 0.27 -11.71 -11.12
C ASN A 61 1.33 -10.83 -10.44
N GLU A 62 2.52 -11.36 -10.25
CA GLU A 62 3.59 -10.65 -9.54
C GLU A 62 3.99 -9.33 -10.21
N GLU A 63 4.15 -9.33 -11.54
CA GLU A 63 4.50 -8.12 -12.30
C GLU A 63 3.41 -7.05 -12.15
N GLU A 64 2.15 -7.42 -12.37
CA GLU A 64 1.00 -6.52 -12.26
C GLU A 64 0.87 -5.94 -10.85
N ARG A 65 1.06 -6.77 -9.83
CA ARG A 65 1.00 -6.34 -8.43
C ARG A 65 2.13 -5.37 -8.11
N ASN A 66 3.33 -5.61 -8.61
CA ASN A 66 4.48 -4.71 -8.45
C ASN A 66 4.24 -3.37 -9.15
N LEU A 67 3.72 -3.36 -10.38
CA LEU A 67 3.35 -2.14 -11.09
C LEU A 67 2.30 -1.32 -10.32
N TRP A 68 1.28 -1.98 -9.79
CA TRP A 68 0.22 -1.32 -9.02
C TRP A 68 0.75 -0.67 -7.73
N ILE A 69 1.62 -1.37 -6.98
CA ILE A 69 2.26 -0.83 -5.77
C ILE A 69 3.22 0.31 -6.10
N LEU A 70 4.02 0.15 -7.16
CA LEU A 70 5.00 1.13 -7.58
C LEU A 70 4.32 2.46 -7.96
N ALA A 71 3.21 2.40 -8.70
CA ALA A 71 2.45 3.58 -9.08
C ALA A 71 1.96 4.35 -7.85
N PHE A 72 1.32 3.67 -6.90
CA PHE A 72 0.83 4.29 -5.67
C PHE A 72 1.96 4.86 -4.80
N THR A 73 3.07 4.11 -4.68
CA THR A 73 4.23 4.51 -3.87
C THR A 73 4.87 5.79 -4.42
N ASN A 74 5.07 5.89 -5.73
CA ASN A 74 5.64 7.10 -6.33
C ASN A 74 4.71 8.30 -6.16
N LEU A 75 3.41 8.14 -6.40
CA LEU A 75 2.44 9.23 -6.22
C LEU A 75 2.44 9.77 -4.78
N THR A 76 2.37 8.88 -3.79
CA THR A 76 2.37 9.29 -2.37
C THR A 76 3.69 9.93 -1.96
N GLN A 77 4.83 9.43 -2.45
CA GLN A 77 6.14 10.03 -2.22
C GLN A 77 6.26 11.43 -2.82
N GLU A 78 5.80 11.63 -4.06
CA GLU A 78 5.80 12.94 -4.73
C GLU A 78 4.95 13.97 -3.96
N LYS A 79 3.73 13.59 -3.55
CA LYS A 79 2.87 14.47 -2.72
C LYS A 79 3.52 14.77 -1.37
N GLY A 80 4.14 13.78 -0.74
CA GLY A 80 4.88 13.94 0.51
C GLY A 80 6.05 14.91 0.38
N GLN A 81 6.81 14.84 -0.72
CA GLN A 81 7.90 15.77 -0.99
C GLN A 81 7.38 17.19 -1.27
N GLU A 82 6.25 17.33 -1.99
CA GLU A 82 5.62 18.63 -2.22
C GLU A 82 5.20 19.28 -0.88
N ILE A 83 4.55 18.53 0.02
CA ILE A 83 4.18 19.00 1.36
C ILE A 83 5.42 19.45 2.15
N ARG A 84 6.51 18.67 2.13
CA ARG A 84 7.77 19.04 2.82
C ARG A 84 8.31 20.37 2.29
N ASN A 85 8.40 20.52 0.96
CA ASN A 85 8.88 21.72 0.31
C ASN A 85 8.02 22.96 0.66
N LEU A 86 6.69 22.81 0.69
CA LEU A 86 5.77 23.88 1.07
C LEU A 86 5.91 24.26 2.55
N ASN A 87 6.07 23.28 3.44
CA ASN A 87 6.31 23.51 4.86
C ASN A 87 7.64 24.23 5.12
N GLU A 88 8.70 23.91 4.37
CA GLU A 88 9.98 24.62 4.44
C GLU A 88 9.86 26.08 4.00
N LYS A 89 9.15 26.34 2.89
CA LYS A 89 8.83 27.71 2.44
C LYS A 89 8.06 28.49 3.51
N LYS A 90 7.08 27.85 4.16
CA LYS A 90 6.31 28.42 5.27
C LYS A 90 7.17 28.73 6.49
N LYS A 91 8.18 27.92 6.81
CA LYS A 91 9.13 28.20 7.92
C LYS A 91 10.04 29.40 7.59
N LYS A 92 10.55 29.48 6.36
CA LYS A 92 11.42 30.60 5.93
C LYS A 92 10.70 31.95 5.94
N SER A 93 9.41 31.99 5.61
CA SER A 93 8.60 33.23 5.64
C SER A 93 8.29 33.74 7.06
N LYS A 94 8.50 32.91 8.11
CA LYS A 94 8.33 33.29 9.53
C LYS A 94 9.57 33.92 10.17
N LYS A 95 10.75 33.93 9.51
CA LYS A 95 11.92 34.65 10.03
C LYS A 95 11.70 36.17 9.90
N PRO A 96 12.01 36.98 10.92
CA PRO A 96 11.85 38.43 10.83
C PRO A 96 12.85 38.97 9.80
N LEU A 97 12.33 39.70 8.82
CA LEU A 97 13.08 40.56 7.91
C LEU A 97 12.45 41.95 8.07
N VAL A 98 13.28 42.97 7.88
CA VAL A 98 13.00 44.43 7.97
C VAL A 98 11.53 44.83 7.72
N PRO A 99 11.02 45.87 8.44
CA PRO A 99 9.58 46.21 8.53
C PRO A 99 8.85 46.39 7.19
N GLU A 100 9.54 46.75 6.11
CA GLU A 100 8.92 47.05 4.80
C GLU A 100 8.32 45.83 4.06
N VAL A 101 8.62 44.58 4.46
CA VAL A 101 8.15 43.37 3.74
C VAL A 101 6.93 42.69 4.42
N GLU A 102 6.38 43.29 5.48
CA GLU A 102 5.34 42.66 6.30
C GLU A 102 3.99 42.54 5.57
N ASN A 103 3.67 43.48 4.68
CA ASN A 103 2.41 43.49 3.91
C ASN A 103 2.33 42.40 2.81
N VAL A 104 3.45 42.00 2.21
CA VAL A 104 3.48 40.93 1.17
C VAL A 104 3.35 39.53 1.80
N LYS A 105 3.80 39.37 3.05
CA LYS A 105 3.76 38.09 3.79
C LYS A 105 2.34 37.68 4.23
N ASN A 106 1.42 38.62 4.41
CA ASN A 106 0.05 38.31 4.84
C ASN A 106 -0.82 37.73 3.70
N TRP A 107 -0.52 38.05 2.44
CA TRP A 107 -1.25 37.48 1.29
C TRP A 107 -0.75 36.09 0.86
N THR A 108 0.52 35.77 1.11
CA THR A 108 1.12 34.48 0.68
C THR A 108 0.89 33.33 1.67
N LYS A 109 0.62 33.59 2.95
CA LYS A 109 0.37 32.55 3.96
C LYS A 109 -0.92 31.76 3.73
N PRO A 110 -2.09 32.38 3.49
CA PRO A 110 -3.33 31.66 3.20
C PRO A 110 -3.18 30.72 1.99
N SER A 111 -2.53 31.22 0.93
CA SER A 111 -2.27 30.46 -0.30
C SER A 111 -1.45 29.18 -0.10
N LEU A 112 -0.45 29.19 0.81
CA LEU A 112 0.37 28.00 1.09
C LEU A 112 -0.39 26.95 1.91
N GLU A 113 -1.22 27.38 2.87
CA GLU A 113 -2.03 26.47 3.68
C GLU A 113 -3.13 25.80 2.86
N ASP A 114 -3.79 26.56 1.98
CA ASP A 114 -4.79 26.03 1.05
C ASP A 114 -4.17 25.04 0.08
N ARG A 115 -2.93 25.29 -0.39
CA ARG A 115 -2.22 24.35 -1.25
C ARG A 115 -1.85 23.04 -0.53
N ILE A 116 -1.32 23.12 0.69
CA ILE A 116 -1.05 21.92 1.50
C ILE A 116 -2.35 21.14 1.76
N LYS A 117 -3.46 21.85 2.02
CA LYS A 117 -4.78 21.24 2.19
C LYS A 117 -5.20 20.46 0.94
N SER A 118 -5.14 21.09 -0.22
CA SER A 118 -5.52 20.47 -1.49
C SER A 118 -4.68 19.22 -1.79
N ILE A 119 -3.38 19.24 -1.49
CA ILE A 119 -2.52 18.05 -1.63
C ILE A 119 -2.95 16.93 -0.69
N LYS A 120 -3.25 17.24 0.59
CA LYS A 120 -3.76 16.24 1.55
C LYS A 120 -5.12 15.66 1.12
N GLU A 121 -6.01 16.47 0.56
CA GLU A 121 -7.29 16.01 -0.01
C GLU A 121 -7.08 15.07 -1.21
N SER A 122 -6.08 15.35 -2.05
CA SER A 122 -5.65 14.47 -3.15
C SER A 122 -5.10 13.13 -2.63
N VAL A 123 -4.25 13.14 -1.59
CA VAL A 123 -3.75 11.91 -0.94
C VAL A 123 -4.90 11.08 -0.37
N ASN A 124 -5.85 11.71 0.31
CA ASN A 124 -7.04 11.01 0.81
C ASN A 124 -7.84 10.35 -0.30
N THR A 125 -8.02 11.04 -1.43
CA THR A 125 -8.73 10.50 -2.60
C THR A 125 -8.00 9.29 -3.18
N LEU A 126 -6.68 9.34 -3.31
CA LEU A 126 -5.85 8.21 -3.74
C LEU A 126 -6.03 7.01 -2.80
N CYS A 127 -5.93 7.24 -1.48
CA CYS A 127 -6.07 6.19 -0.48
C CYS A 127 -7.47 5.54 -0.48
N ILE A 128 -8.54 6.34 -0.61
CA ILE A 128 -9.92 5.83 -0.69
C ILE A 128 -10.10 4.96 -1.93
N ASN A 129 -9.56 5.38 -3.08
CA ASN A 129 -9.63 4.61 -4.31
C ASN A 129 -8.86 3.28 -4.18
N MET A 130 -7.66 3.31 -3.61
CA MET A 130 -6.87 2.10 -3.33
C MET A 130 -7.61 1.12 -2.42
N ILE A 131 -8.14 1.59 -1.30
CA ILE A 131 -8.93 0.77 -0.37
C ILE A 131 -10.14 0.16 -1.08
N THR A 132 -10.84 0.95 -1.90
CA THR A 132 -11.99 0.48 -2.68
C THR A 132 -11.59 -0.64 -3.65
N ILE A 133 -10.45 -0.50 -4.33
CA ILE A 133 -9.94 -1.51 -5.26
C ILE A 133 -9.55 -2.78 -4.51
N ILE A 134 -8.85 -2.63 -3.38
CA ILE A 134 -8.46 -3.73 -2.50
C ILE A 134 -9.69 -4.53 -2.05
N GLU A 135 -10.69 -3.85 -1.50
CA GLU A 135 -11.86 -4.53 -0.89
C GLU A 135 -12.79 -5.15 -1.94
N LYS A 136 -13.02 -4.46 -3.06
CA LYS A 136 -14.02 -4.92 -4.05
C LYS A 136 -13.48 -5.93 -5.05
N TYR A 137 -12.17 -5.87 -5.34
CA TYR A 137 -11.61 -6.63 -6.46
C TYR A 137 -10.43 -7.49 -6.06
N LEU A 138 -9.46 -6.97 -5.30
CA LEU A 138 -8.21 -7.70 -5.04
C LEU A 138 -8.34 -8.76 -3.94
N LEU A 139 -8.87 -8.40 -2.76
CA LEU A 139 -9.06 -9.37 -1.67
C LEU A 139 -9.99 -10.54 -2.05
N PRO A 140 -11.13 -10.32 -2.75
CA PRO A 140 -12.01 -11.41 -3.16
C PRO A 140 -11.40 -12.38 -4.18
N THR A 141 -10.42 -11.93 -4.98
CA THR A 141 -9.82 -12.74 -6.06
C THR A 141 -8.45 -13.31 -5.68
N SER A 142 -7.88 -12.89 -4.54
CA SER A 142 -6.57 -13.36 -4.07
C SER A 142 -6.60 -14.84 -3.74
N LEU A 143 -5.75 -15.62 -4.40
CA LEU A 143 -5.66 -17.07 -4.15
C LEU A 143 -4.49 -17.40 -3.23
N THR A 144 -3.44 -16.57 -3.21
CA THR A 144 -2.22 -16.81 -2.43
C THR A 144 -2.20 -16.03 -1.12
N PRO A 145 -1.53 -16.56 -0.07
CA PRO A 145 -1.33 -15.84 1.18
C PRO A 145 -0.51 -14.56 0.98
N ASP A 146 0.51 -14.58 0.11
CA ASP A 146 1.32 -13.39 -0.23
C ASP A 146 0.44 -12.25 -0.77
N SER A 147 -0.42 -12.52 -1.77
CA SER A 147 -1.35 -11.51 -2.31
C SER A 147 -2.26 -10.95 -1.21
N LYS A 148 -2.89 -11.82 -0.41
CA LYS A 148 -3.81 -11.40 0.66
C LYS A 148 -3.12 -10.55 1.72
N ALA A 149 -1.99 -11.01 2.25
CA ALA A 149 -1.22 -10.31 3.27
C ALA A 149 -0.75 -8.94 2.76
N LEU A 150 -0.30 -8.89 1.49
CA LEU A 150 0.12 -7.64 0.86
C LEU A 150 -1.02 -6.65 0.71
N TYR A 151 -2.21 -7.10 0.31
CA TYR A 151 -3.35 -6.18 0.17
C TYR A 151 -3.84 -5.65 1.53
N TYR A 152 -3.74 -6.43 2.61
CA TYR A 152 -3.97 -5.93 3.95
C TYR A 152 -2.90 -4.91 4.39
N LEU A 153 -1.63 -5.16 4.09
CA LEU A 153 -0.54 -4.19 4.31
C LEU A 153 -0.83 -2.87 3.59
N MET A 154 -1.15 -2.93 2.30
CA MET A 154 -1.45 -1.74 1.49
C MET A 154 -2.70 -0.99 2.01
N LYS A 155 -3.71 -1.71 2.47
CA LYS A 155 -4.90 -1.11 3.10
C LYS A 155 -4.55 -0.38 4.39
N ALA A 156 -3.70 -0.97 5.23
CA ALA A 156 -3.24 -0.36 6.47
C ALA A 156 -2.43 0.92 6.20
N ILE A 157 -1.51 0.88 5.23
CA ILE A 157 -0.73 2.05 4.78
C ILE A 157 -1.65 3.18 4.29
N CYS A 158 -2.69 2.87 3.51
CA CYS A 158 -3.66 3.87 3.06
C CYS A 158 -4.35 4.56 4.24
N TYR A 159 -4.77 3.81 5.27
CA TYR A 159 -5.37 4.40 6.47
C TYR A 159 -4.39 5.28 7.24
N GLN A 160 -3.10 4.92 7.31
CA GLN A 160 -2.08 5.76 7.95
C GLN A 160 -1.91 7.09 7.21
N TYR A 161 -1.77 7.08 5.88
CA TYR A 161 -1.68 8.31 5.09
C TYR A 161 -2.91 9.22 5.27
N MET A 162 -4.10 8.62 5.38
CA MET A 162 -5.32 9.36 5.67
C MET A 162 -5.30 9.95 7.10
N ALA A 163 -4.80 9.21 8.09
CA ALA A 163 -4.68 9.67 9.47
C ALA A 163 -3.72 10.87 9.58
N GLU A 164 -2.54 10.80 8.94
CA GLU A 164 -1.56 11.89 8.87
C GLU A 164 -2.10 13.13 8.13
N SER A 165 -3.04 12.91 7.20
CA SER A 165 -3.69 13.95 6.44
C SER A 165 -4.87 14.59 7.19
N SER A 166 -5.42 13.92 8.20
CA SER A 166 -6.57 14.43 8.95
C SER A 166 -6.22 15.66 9.80
N ARG A 167 -7.20 16.55 9.93
CA ARG A 167 -7.16 17.74 10.81
C ARG A 167 -7.76 17.45 12.19
N SER A 168 -8.52 16.36 12.31
CA SER A 168 -9.22 15.98 13.52
C SER A 168 -8.46 14.85 14.21
N ALA A 169 -8.03 15.07 15.45
CA ALA A 169 -7.37 14.03 16.23
C ALA A 169 -8.28 12.80 16.42
N ILE A 170 -9.59 13.01 16.55
CA ILE A 170 -10.58 11.94 16.68
C ILE A 170 -10.69 11.13 15.38
N GLU A 171 -10.68 11.79 14.23
CA GLU A 171 -10.72 11.10 12.93
C GLU A 171 -9.41 10.37 12.65
N ALA A 172 -8.26 11.00 12.92
CA ALA A 172 -6.95 10.37 12.82
C ALA A 172 -6.86 9.11 13.69
N GLN A 173 -7.37 9.17 14.92
CA GLN A 173 -7.44 8.00 15.81
C GLN A 173 -8.29 6.88 15.21
N LYS A 174 -9.48 7.18 14.70
CA LYS A 174 -10.35 6.18 14.06
C LYS A 174 -9.71 5.55 12.83
N LEU A 175 -8.99 6.34 12.03
CA LEU A 175 -8.25 5.84 10.87
C LEU A 175 -7.09 4.93 11.29
N ASN A 176 -6.36 5.30 12.34
CA ASN A 176 -5.32 4.45 12.89
C ASN A 176 -5.87 3.14 13.49
N GLU A 177 -7.05 3.15 14.10
CA GLU A 177 -7.73 1.93 14.54
C GLU A 177 -8.07 1.00 13.35
N LYS A 178 -8.55 1.56 12.23
CA LYS A 178 -8.74 0.79 10.99
C LYS A 178 -7.43 0.26 10.40
N ALA A 179 -6.35 1.03 10.51
CA ALA A 179 -5.02 0.58 10.10
C ALA A 179 -4.56 -0.63 10.95
N ILE A 180 -4.77 -0.58 12.26
CA ILE A 180 -4.49 -1.70 13.17
C ILE A 180 -5.29 -2.94 12.78
N GLU A 181 -6.59 -2.82 12.54
CA GLU A 181 -7.42 -3.96 12.10
C GLU A 181 -6.90 -4.59 10.79
N ALA A 182 -6.42 -3.76 9.85
CA ALA A 182 -5.83 -4.24 8.62
C ALA A 182 -4.47 -4.94 8.86
N TYR A 183 -3.62 -4.39 9.73
CA TYR A 183 -2.37 -5.06 10.13
C TYR A 183 -2.61 -6.39 10.84
N GLU A 184 -3.59 -6.47 11.73
CA GLU A 184 -3.93 -7.72 12.43
C GLU A 184 -4.36 -8.79 11.43
N LYS A 185 -5.22 -8.45 10.46
CA LYS A 185 -5.63 -9.37 9.39
C LYS A 185 -4.47 -9.80 8.50
N GLY A 186 -3.62 -8.86 8.09
CA GLY A 186 -2.42 -9.16 7.30
C GLY A 186 -1.43 -10.04 8.06
N SER A 187 -1.22 -9.76 9.35
CA SER A 187 -0.35 -10.55 10.23
C SER A 187 -0.89 -11.97 10.38
N MET A 188 -2.19 -12.13 10.62
CA MET A 188 -2.82 -13.47 10.74
C MET A 188 -2.58 -14.31 9.48
N VAL A 189 -2.87 -13.76 8.30
CA VAL A 189 -2.62 -14.45 7.02
C VAL A 189 -1.13 -14.81 6.85
N ALA A 190 -0.23 -13.88 7.19
CA ALA A 190 1.20 -14.11 7.06
C ALA A 190 1.74 -15.13 8.07
N HIS A 191 1.26 -15.14 9.31
CA HIS A 191 1.66 -16.10 10.34
C HIS A 191 1.20 -17.52 10.01
N ASP A 192 -0.01 -17.67 9.47
CA ASP A 192 -0.61 -18.98 9.19
C ASP A 192 0.05 -19.69 8.00
N GLU A 193 0.54 -18.95 6.99
CA GLU A 193 0.93 -19.53 5.70
C GLU A 193 2.33 -19.12 5.18
N LEU A 194 3.01 -18.13 5.76
CA LEU A 194 4.33 -17.66 5.30
C LEU A 194 5.44 -17.98 6.32
N PRO A 195 6.66 -18.35 5.86
CA PRO A 195 7.78 -18.58 6.77
C PRO A 195 8.17 -17.30 7.52
N ALA A 196 8.77 -17.43 8.71
CA ALA A 196 9.12 -16.27 9.53
C ALA A 196 10.14 -15.35 8.83
N THR A 197 10.98 -15.90 7.97
CA THR A 197 11.96 -15.19 7.13
C THR A 197 11.37 -14.48 5.90
N ASN A 198 10.07 -14.65 5.61
CA ASN A 198 9.41 -13.98 4.49
C ASN A 198 9.42 -12.45 4.70
N LEU A 199 9.88 -11.71 3.69
CA LEU A 199 10.02 -10.25 3.76
C LEU A 199 8.69 -9.52 3.99
N LEU A 200 7.60 -9.98 3.37
CA LEU A 200 6.29 -9.36 3.53
C LEU A 200 5.77 -9.53 4.97
N ARG A 201 5.98 -10.69 5.58
CA ARG A 201 5.64 -10.93 7.00
C ARG A 201 6.42 -9.96 7.92
N LEU A 202 7.71 -9.76 7.63
CA LEU A 202 8.55 -8.83 8.38
C LEU A 202 8.16 -7.37 8.18
N ASP A 203 7.83 -6.98 6.95
CA ASP A 203 7.33 -5.64 6.64
C ASP A 203 6.04 -5.36 7.42
N ILE A 204 5.09 -6.29 7.44
CA ILE A 204 3.84 -6.16 8.21
C ILE A 204 4.15 -5.94 9.69
N ALA A 205 5.00 -6.77 10.31
CA ALA A 205 5.38 -6.63 11.71
C ALA A 205 6.08 -5.28 11.99
N PHE A 206 6.99 -4.88 11.10
CA PHE A 206 7.70 -3.60 11.20
C PHE A 206 6.73 -2.42 11.17
N TYR A 207 5.93 -2.27 10.11
CA TYR A 207 5.01 -1.15 9.97
C TYR A 207 3.93 -1.14 11.07
N PHE A 208 3.47 -2.31 11.50
CA PHE A 208 2.51 -2.42 12.59
C PHE A 208 3.10 -1.96 13.92
N SER A 209 4.35 -2.35 14.23
CA SER A 209 5.04 -1.90 15.44
C SER A 209 5.25 -0.38 15.45
N VAL A 210 5.62 0.22 14.30
CA VAL A 210 5.80 1.66 14.14
C VAL A 210 4.49 2.42 14.43
N LEU A 211 3.37 1.94 13.88
CA LEU A 211 2.06 2.55 14.16
C LEU A 211 1.68 2.43 15.64
N CYS A 212 1.86 1.26 16.25
CA CYS A 212 1.59 1.09 17.68
C CYS A 212 2.42 2.05 18.54
N SER A 213 3.69 2.24 18.19
CA SER A 213 4.57 3.20 18.87
C SER A 213 4.10 4.64 18.70
N ALA A 214 3.71 5.04 17.48
CA ALA A 214 3.17 6.37 17.19
C ALA A 214 1.86 6.65 17.95
N MET A 215 1.07 5.61 18.26
CA MET A 215 -0.14 5.70 19.08
C MET A 215 0.11 5.60 20.58
N SER A 216 1.35 5.71 21.04
CA SER A 216 1.74 5.54 22.46
C SER A 216 1.40 4.17 23.06
N ARG A 217 1.30 3.12 22.22
CA ARG A 217 1.09 1.72 22.62
C ARG A 217 2.42 0.97 22.63
N HIS A 218 3.37 1.46 23.42
CA HIS A 218 4.77 1.04 23.37
C HIS A 218 4.98 -0.44 23.71
N GLU A 219 4.29 -0.96 24.73
CA GLU A 219 4.39 -2.39 25.10
C GLU A 219 3.98 -3.30 23.94
N ARG A 220 2.87 -2.97 23.27
CA ARG A 220 2.39 -3.70 22.10
C ARG A 220 3.38 -3.61 20.94
N ALA A 221 3.93 -2.42 20.68
CA ALA A 221 4.94 -2.23 19.63
C ALA A 221 6.18 -3.09 19.87
N CYS A 222 6.72 -3.09 21.10
CA CYS A 222 7.86 -3.93 21.47
C CYS A 222 7.54 -5.42 21.38
N SER A 223 6.34 -5.83 21.80
CA SER A 223 5.89 -7.22 21.70
C SER A 223 5.92 -7.72 20.25
N ILE A 224 5.29 -6.97 19.33
CA ILE A 224 5.24 -7.32 17.90
C ILE A 224 6.66 -7.42 17.32
N ALA A 225 7.51 -6.43 17.58
CA ALA A 225 8.87 -6.41 17.03
C ALA A 225 9.74 -7.56 17.59
N ASN A 226 9.67 -7.81 18.90
CA ASN A 226 10.47 -8.87 19.54
C ASN A 226 10.01 -10.26 19.11
N GLU A 227 8.70 -10.47 18.95
CA GLU A 227 8.14 -11.72 18.46
C GLU A 227 8.64 -12.01 17.04
N ALA A 228 8.50 -11.07 16.11
CA ALA A 228 8.98 -11.24 14.74
C ALA A 228 10.48 -11.54 14.66
N ILE A 229 11.31 -10.83 15.44
CA ILE A 229 12.76 -11.09 15.51
C ILE A 229 13.04 -12.49 16.04
N LYS A 230 12.37 -12.88 17.13
CA LYS A 230 12.57 -14.20 17.74
C LYS A 230 12.20 -15.32 16.77
N GLU A 231 11.06 -15.20 16.10
CA GLU A 231 10.60 -16.20 15.13
C GLU A 231 11.58 -16.34 13.96
N VAL A 232 12.12 -15.22 13.44
CA VAL A 232 13.17 -15.25 12.41
C VAL A 232 14.42 -15.95 12.90
N LEU A 233 14.90 -15.63 14.10
CA LEU A 233 16.11 -16.25 14.66
C LEU A 233 15.92 -17.75 14.85
N ASP A 234 14.75 -18.18 15.33
CA ASP A 234 14.42 -19.58 15.52
C ASP A 234 14.28 -20.31 14.16
N ASP A 235 13.74 -19.66 13.14
CA ASP A 235 13.65 -20.19 11.76
C ASP A 235 15.03 -20.33 11.12
N ILE A 236 15.89 -19.31 11.22
CA ILE A 236 17.27 -19.35 10.70
C ILE A 236 18.06 -20.48 11.35
N ARG A 237 17.95 -20.65 12.69
CA ARG A 237 18.67 -21.71 13.42
C ARG A 237 18.27 -23.11 12.96
N LYS A 238 16.97 -23.34 12.70
CA LYS A 238 16.50 -24.63 12.20
C LYS A 238 17.12 -25.00 10.85
N HIS A 239 17.34 -24.01 9.98
CA HIS A 239 17.91 -24.23 8.65
C HIS A 239 19.45 -24.14 8.62
N SER A 240 20.11 -23.72 9.71
CA SER A 240 21.58 -23.72 9.82
C SER A 240 22.15 -25.02 10.38
N ASP A 241 21.31 -25.81 11.06
CA ASP A 241 21.67 -27.08 11.68
C ASP A 241 21.40 -28.30 10.75
N GLU A 242 20.95 -28.06 9.52
CA GLU A 242 20.81 -29.02 8.41
C GLU A 242 21.96 -28.91 7.40
#